data_AF-A0A8J5UJG3-F1
#
_entry.id   AF-A0A8J5UJG3-F1
#
_cell.length_a   1.000
_cell.length_b   1.000
_cell.length_c   1.000
_cell.angle_alpha   90.00
_cell.angle_beta   90.00
_cell.angle_gamma   90.00
#
_symmetry.space_group_name_H-M   'P 1'
#
loop_
_entity.id
_entity.type
_entity.pdbx_description
1 polymer ?
#
loop_
_entity_poly.entity_id
_entity_poly.type
_entity_poly.pdbx_seq_one_letter_code
_entity_poly.pdbx_strand_id
1 'polypeptide(L)'
;MFKRLIRTMSTTTSKIIHSETPGPIEQSMLTKLQAEFQPSYLKIVNDSAKHAHHAGIQGAANTTESHFRLEIISDKFVGKTLPARHRLVYSLLDEEIKVHGIHALQMKTKTEAEMNKKKNIANEEQQ
;
A
#
# COMPACT_ATOMS: atom_id res chain seq x y z
N MET A 1 35.97 -10.93 26.84
CA MET A 1 35.54 -9.72 26.10
C MET A 1 34.63 -10.14 24.95
N PHE A 2 33.38 -9.65 24.97
CA PHE A 2 32.38 -9.58 23.89
C PHE A 2 31.88 -10.87 23.21
N LYS A 3 30.74 -11.37 23.71
CA LYS A 3 29.85 -12.29 22.98
C LYS A 3 29.19 -11.52 21.83
N ARG A 4 29.45 -11.93 20.58
CA ARG A 4 28.76 -11.42 19.38
C ARG A 4 27.31 -11.90 19.41
N LEU A 5 26.41 -10.98 19.76
CA LEU A 5 24.97 -11.17 19.71
C LEU A 5 24.55 -11.24 18.24
N ILE A 6 24.30 -12.45 17.73
CA ILE A 6 23.69 -12.65 16.42
C ILE A 6 22.25 -12.12 16.54
N ARG A 7 22.00 -10.93 16.00
CA ARG A 7 20.66 -10.37 15.86
C ARG A 7 19.92 -11.28 14.89
N THR A 8 19.07 -12.13 15.44
CA THR A 8 18.10 -12.90 14.68
C THR A 8 17.25 -11.89 13.89
N MET A 9 17.47 -11.81 12.58
CA MET A 9 16.53 -11.17 11.68
C MET A 9 15.31 -12.09 11.64
N SER A 10 14.28 -11.75 12.42
CA SER A 10 12.98 -12.39 12.30
C SER A 10 12.48 -12.11 10.88
N THR A 11 12.49 -13.12 10.02
CA THR A 11 11.88 -13.04 8.71
C THR A 11 10.37 -13.04 8.89
N THR A 12 9.81 -11.88 9.21
CA THR A 12 8.36 -11.67 9.14
C THR A 12 7.98 -11.84 7.68
N THR A 13 7.27 -12.92 7.35
CA THR A 13 6.77 -13.17 5.99
C THR A 13 5.86 -12.03 5.57
N SER A 14 6.39 -11.09 4.78
CA SER A 14 5.62 -9.98 4.23
C SER A 14 4.54 -10.52 3.29
N LYS A 15 3.28 -10.27 3.61
CA LYS A 15 2.14 -10.68 2.77
C LYS A 15 1.83 -9.58 1.75
N ILE A 16 2.21 -9.82 0.50
CA ILE A 16 2.00 -8.88 -0.61
C ILE A 16 0.88 -9.43 -1.50
N ILE A 17 -0.12 -8.60 -1.80
CA ILE A 17 -1.26 -8.90 -2.67
C ILE A 17 -1.30 -7.85 -3.79
N HIS A 18 -1.27 -8.28 -5.03
CA HIS A 18 -1.35 -7.44 -6.23
C HIS A 18 -2.08 -8.19 -7.35
N SER A 19 -2.28 -7.58 -8.51
CA SER A 19 -2.90 -8.26 -9.66
C SER A 19 -2.00 -9.38 -10.21
N GLU A 20 -2.57 -10.43 -10.80
CA GLU A 20 -1.79 -11.57 -11.36
C GLU A 20 -0.83 -11.13 -12.46
N THR A 21 -1.18 -10.08 -13.21
CA THR A 21 -0.33 -9.44 -14.21
C THR A 21 -0.29 -7.94 -13.92
N PRO A 22 0.63 -7.48 -13.05
CA PRO A 22 0.73 -6.07 -12.69
C PRO A 22 1.18 -5.26 -13.90
N GLY A 23 0.50 -4.13 -14.12
CA GLY A 23 0.93 -3.15 -15.11
C GLY A 23 2.20 -2.41 -14.67
N PRO A 24 2.79 -1.60 -15.56
CA PRO A 24 4.06 -0.89 -15.28
C PRO A 24 3.93 0.06 -14.08
N ILE A 25 2.77 0.70 -13.89
CA ILE A 25 2.54 1.61 -12.77
C ILE A 25 2.39 0.83 -11.47
N GLU A 26 1.57 -0.23 -11.48
CA GLU A 26 1.41 -1.10 -10.31
C GLU A 26 2.75 -1.69 -9.86
N GLN A 27 3.60 -2.09 -10.81
CA GLN A 27 4.93 -2.61 -10.53
C GLN A 27 5.85 -1.54 -9.92
N SER A 28 5.86 -0.32 -10.45
CA SER A 28 6.63 0.79 -9.86
C SER A 28 6.20 1.07 -8.41
N MET A 29 4.88 1.15 -8.18
CA MET A 29 4.33 1.34 -6.84
C MET A 29 4.77 0.22 -5.89
N LEU A 30 4.70 -1.03 -6.33
CA LEU A 30 5.08 -2.19 -5.54
C LEU A 30 6.54 -2.09 -5.09
N THR A 31 7.47 -1.81 -6.02
CA THR A 31 8.89 -1.66 -5.69
C THR A 31 9.15 -0.51 -4.73
N LYS A 32 8.59 0.68 -5.00
CA LYS A 32 8.79 1.87 -4.13
C LYS A 32 8.22 1.64 -2.73
N LEU A 33 6.98 1.15 -2.63
CA LEU A 33 6.30 0.92 -1.36
C LEU A 33 7.00 -0.16 -0.52
N GLN A 34 7.50 -1.22 -1.15
CA GLN A 34 8.25 -2.26 -0.46
C GLN A 34 9.59 -1.73 0.06
N ALA A 35 10.34 -1.03 -0.78
CA ALA A 35 11.65 -0.50 -0.40
C ALA A 35 11.55 0.52 0.73
N GLU A 36 10.61 1.46 0.63
CA GLU A 36 10.46 2.50 1.64
C GLU A 36 9.78 1.96 2.90
N PHE A 37 8.62 1.31 2.81
CA PHE A 37 7.84 0.99 4.02
C PHE A 37 8.15 -0.36 4.64
N GLN A 38 8.84 -1.27 3.94
CA GLN A 38 9.07 -2.66 4.35
C GLN A 38 7.82 -3.27 5.02
N PRO A 39 6.65 -3.20 4.36
CA PRO A 39 5.39 -3.51 5.00
C PRO A 39 5.29 -5.01 5.30
N SER A 40 4.70 -5.34 6.45
CA SER A 40 4.32 -6.72 6.75
C SER A 40 3.07 -7.14 5.97
N TYR A 41 2.25 -6.18 5.54
CA TYR A 41 1.19 -6.42 4.57
C TYR A 41 1.07 -5.27 3.58
N LEU A 42 1.06 -5.60 2.30
CA LEU A 42 0.83 -4.66 1.20
C LEU A 42 -0.24 -5.24 0.29
N LYS A 43 -1.29 -4.46 0.02
CA LYS A 43 -2.29 -4.79 -0.98
C LYS A 43 -2.44 -3.64 -1.96
N ILE A 44 -2.26 -3.93 -3.24
CA ILE A 44 -2.50 -3.01 -4.35
C ILE A 44 -3.64 -3.59 -5.18
N VAL A 45 -4.63 -2.74 -5.49
CA VAL A 45 -5.76 -3.12 -6.34
C VAL A 45 -5.98 -2.02 -7.36
N ASN A 46 -5.91 -2.37 -8.64
CA ASN A 46 -6.34 -1.53 -9.73
C ASN A 46 -7.87 -1.64 -9.91
N ASP A 47 -8.60 -0.54 -9.70
CA ASP A 47 -10.05 -0.46 -9.90
C ASP A 47 -10.44 0.40 -11.12
N SER A 48 -9.48 0.72 -12.00
CA SER A 48 -9.70 1.58 -13.16
C SER A 48 -10.81 1.06 -14.08
N ALA A 49 -10.95 -0.27 -14.24
CA ALA A 49 -11.99 -0.87 -15.07
C ALA A 49 -13.42 -0.57 -14.59
N LYS A 50 -13.63 -0.37 -13.28
CA LYS A 50 -14.95 -0.01 -12.73
C LYS A 50 -15.34 1.43 -13.03
N HIS A 51 -14.37 2.27 -13.39
CA HIS A 51 -14.56 3.69 -13.66
C HIS A 51 -14.34 4.07 -15.14
N ALA A 52 -13.91 3.12 -15.98
CA ALA A 52 -13.71 3.30 -17.42
C ALA A 52 -14.98 3.65 -18.20
N HIS A 53 -16.17 3.42 -17.62
CA HIS A 53 -17.46 3.71 -18.27
C HIS A 53 -18.00 5.14 -18.03
N HIS A 54 -17.30 5.99 -17.27
CA HIS A 54 -17.70 7.38 -17.09
C HIS A 54 -17.15 8.27 -18.23
N ALA A 55 -18.03 9.05 -18.86
CA ALA A 55 -17.74 9.94 -19.99
C ALA A 55 -16.56 10.93 -19.78
N GLY A 56 -16.12 11.15 -18.53
CA GLY A 56 -14.96 11.97 -18.20
C GLY A 56 -13.59 11.36 -18.54
N ILE A 57 -13.53 10.08 -18.96
CA ILE A 57 -12.27 9.38 -19.29
C ILE A 57 -11.96 9.39 -20.80
N GLN A 58 -12.85 9.92 -21.65
CA GLN A 58 -12.66 9.99 -23.12
C GLN A 58 -11.50 10.88 -23.60
N GLY A 59 -10.69 11.45 -22.70
CA GLY A 59 -9.47 12.20 -23.03
C GLY A 59 -8.28 11.94 -22.10
N ALA A 60 -8.35 10.94 -21.21
CA ALA A 60 -7.26 10.62 -20.31
C ALA A 60 -6.19 9.77 -21.04
N ALA A 61 -4.92 10.18 -20.93
CA ALA A 61 -3.79 9.46 -21.53
C ALA A 61 -3.64 8.01 -21.02
N ASN A 62 -4.20 7.71 -19.84
CA ASN A 62 -4.23 6.38 -19.27
C ASN A 62 -5.60 6.11 -18.63
N THR A 63 -6.37 5.21 -19.24
CA THR A 63 -7.70 4.82 -18.77
C THR A 63 -7.66 3.52 -17.95
N THR A 64 -6.57 2.77 -18.07
CA THR A 64 -6.40 1.40 -17.57
C THR A 64 -5.76 1.34 -16.17
N GLU A 65 -4.98 2.34 -15.79
CA GLU A 65 -4.27 2.44 -14.50
C GLU A 65 -4.47 3.82 -13.85
N SER A 66 -5.70 4.32 -13.84
CA SER A 66 -6.07 5.65 -13.32
C SER A 66 -6.54 5.65 -11.87
N HIS A 67 -7.03 4.51 -11.36
CA HIS A 67 -7.62 4.39 -10.03
C HIS A 67 -7.00 3.22 -9.26
N PHE A 68 -6.38 3.52 -8.12
CA PHE A 68 -5.73 2.53 -7.28
C PHE A 68 -6.25 2.57 -5.85
N ARG A 69 -6.36 1.38 -5.25
CA ARG A 69 -6.57 1.20 -3.81
C ARG A 69 -5.37 0.51 -3.18
N LEU A 70 -4.80 1.15 -2.17
CA LEU A 70 -3.67 0.68 -1.40
C LEU A 70 -4.11 0.33 0.02
N GLU A 71 -3.64 -0.79 0.55
CA GLU A 71 -3.67 -1.07 1.98
C GLU A 71 -2.27 -1.48 2.44
N ILE A 72 -1.71 -0.68 3.35
CA ILE A 72 -0.32 -0.80 3.80
C ILE A 72 -0.33 -0.96 5.31
N ILE A 73 0.27 -2.04 5.79
CA ILE A 73 0.54 -2.28 7.20
C ILE A 73 2.04 -2.25 7.40
N SER A 74 2.51 -1.28 8.18
CA SER A 74 3.93 -1.10 8.48
C SER A 74 4.13 -0.41 9.82
N ASP A 75 5.17 -0.81 10.53
CA ASP A 75 5.61 -0.17 11.77
C ASP A 75 6.18 1.24 11.54
N LYS A 76 6.54 1.61 10.30
CA LYS A 76 6.93 2.99 9.97
C LYS A 76 5.82 4.02 10.23
N PHE A 77 4.57 3.56 10.39
CA PHE A 77 3.43 4.42 10.71
C PHE A 77 3.19 4.63 12.20
N VAL A 78 3.94 3.94 13.07
CA VAL A 78 3.85 4.09 14.53
C VAL A 78 4.17 5.53 14.93
N GLY A 79 3.34 6.11 15.80
CA GLY A 79 3.48 7.50 16.26
C GLY A 79 3.10 8.57 15.24
N LYS A 80 2.67 8.21 14.02
CA LYS A 80 2.24 9.16 12.99
C LYS A 80 0.72 9.25 12.92
N THR A 81 0.20 10.46 12.76
CA THR A 81 -1.23 10.71 12.50
C THR A 81 -1.62 10.25 11.10
N LEU A 82 -2.90 9.94 10.89
CA LEU A 82 -3.40 9.47 9.59
C LEU A 82 -3.05 10.42 8.42
N PRO A 83 -3.21 11.75 8.53
CA PRO A 83 -2.79 12.66 7.45
C PRO A 83 -1.28 12.63 7.19
N ALA A 84 -0.45 12.47 8.22
CA ALA A 84 1.00 12.37 8.06
C ALA A 84 1.40 11.06 7.35
N ARG A 85 0.73 9.94 7.68
CA ARG A 85 0.91 8.66 6.97
C ARG A 85 0.57 8.81 5.50
N HIS A 86 -0.56 9.45 5.18
CA HIS A 86 -0.98 9.67 3.80
C HIS A 86 0.01 10.56 3.03
N ARG A 87 0.48 11.65 3.64
CA ARG A 87 1.50 12.52 3.03
C ARG A 87 2.76 11.75 2.67
N LEU A 88 3.24 10.85 3.53
CA LEU A 88 4.42 10.03 3.23
C LEU A 88 4.22 9.14 2.00
N VAL A 89 3.07 8.48 1.90
CA VAL A 89 2.74 7.62 0.76
C VAL A 89 2.58 8.45 -0.52
N TYR A 90 1.88 9.59 -0.44
CA TYR A 90 1.73 10.50 -1.58
C TYR A 90 3.07 11.05 -2.06
N SER A 91 3.94 11.50 -1.15
CA SER A 91 5.27 12.01 -1.52
C SER A 91 6.14 10.96 -2.20
N LEU A 92 6.01 9.70 -1.82
CA LEU A 92 6.75 8.61 -2.46
C LEU A 92 6.25 8.29 -3.87
N LEU A 93 4.94 8.43 -4.10
CA LEU A 93 4.27 8.10 -5.36
C LEU A 93 3.95 9.34 -6.21
N ASP A 94 4.45 10.52 -5.82
CA ASP A 94 4.13 11.79 -6.46
C ASP A 94 4.57 11.82 -7.93
N GLU A 95 5.73 11.23 -8.21
CA GLU A 95 6.25 11.05 -9.56
C GLU A 95 5.28 10.20 -10.40
N GLU A 96 4.85 9.04 -9.90
CA GLU A 96 3.91 8.17 -10.60
C GLU A 96 2.57 8.88 -10.86
N ILE A 97 2.08 9.61 -9.86
CA ILE A 97 0.80 10.32 -9.94
C ILE A 97 0.86 11.39 -11.01
N LYS A 98 1.92 12.21 -11.02
CA LYS A 98 2.07 13.34 -11.93
C LYS A 98 2.44 12.91 -13.35
N VAL A 99 3.35 11.94 -13.48
CA VAL A 99 3.88 11.50 -14.78
C VAL A 99 2.91 10.55 -15.49
N HIS A 100 2.26 9.65 -14.74
CA HIS A 100 1.42 8.60 -15.33
C HIS A 100 -0.09 8.84 -15.22
N GLY A 101 -0.51 9.96 -14.63
CA GLY A 101 -1.90 10.41 -14.68
C GLY A 101 -2.85 9.63 -13.77
N ILE A 102 -2.38 9.19 -12.60
CA ILE A 102 -3.26 8.55 -11.60
C ILE A 102 -4.21 9.63 -11.06
N HIS A 103 -5.51 9.45 -11.28
CA HIS A 103 -6.53 10.42 -10.89
C HIS A 103 -7.01 10.25 -9.45
N ALA A 104 -7.05 9.02 -8.95
CA ALA A 104 -7.49 8.75 -7.59
C ALA A 104 -6.70 7.63 -6.93
N LEU A 105 -6.18 7.92 -5.72
CA LEU A 105 -5.48 6.97 -4.87
C LEU A 105 -6.20 6.85 -3.53
N GLN A 106 -6.90 5.74 -3.32
CA GLN A 106 -7.43 5.42 -2.01
C GLN A 106 -6.36 4.66 -1.22
N MET A 107 -6.10 5.04 0.02
CA MET A 107 -5.13 4.35 0.86
C MET A 107 -5.67 4.07 2.25
N LYS A 108 -5.31 2.91 2.78
CA LYS A 108 -5.49 2.54 4.19
C LYS A 108 -4.12 2.27 4.77
N THR A 109 -3.71 3.12 5.71
CA THR A 109 -2.40 3.00 6.38
C THR A 109 -2.60 2.60 7.83
N LYS A 110 -2.08 1.43 8.21
CA LYS A 110 -2.24 0.88 9.56
C LYS A 110 -0.91 0.42 10.13
N THR A 111 -0.82 0.36 11.45
CA THR A 111 0.29 -0.30 12.15
C THR A 111 -0.01 -1.78 12.37
N GLU A 112 1.01 -2.58 12.67
CA GLU A 112 0.81 -3.98 13.03
C GLU A 112 -0.06 -4.13 14.27
N ALA A 113 0.13 -3.27 15.27
CA ALA A 113 -0.68 -3.23 16.48
C ALA A 113 -2.17 -2.98 16.17
N GLU A 114 -2.48 -2.05 15.27
CA GLU A 114 -3.85 -1.75 14.85
C GLU A 114 -4.49 -2.95 14.13
N MET A 115 -3.73 -3.68 13.30
CA MET A 115 -4.23 -4.88 12.65
C MET A 115 -4.44 -6.05 13.62
N ASN A 116 -3.50 -6.28 14.53
CA ASN A 116 -3.59 -7.33 15.53
C ASN A 116 -4.79 -7.12 16.47
N LYS A 117 -5.03 -5.87 16.90
CA LYS A 117 -6.22 -5.53 17.68
C LYS A 117 -7.51 -5.85 16.93
N LYS A 118 -7.58 -5.51 15.63
CA LYS A 118 -8.77 -5.79 14.82
C LYS A 118 -9.02 -7.28 14.62
N LYS A 119 -7.95 -8.08 14.46
CA LYS A 119 -8.06 -9.54 14.33
C LYS A 119 -8.64 -10.18 15.59
N ASN A 120 -8.24 -9.70 16.77
CA ASN A 120 -8.74 -10.23 18.03
C ASN A 120 -10.23 -9.91 18.22
N ILE A 121 -10.66 -8.67 17.96
CA ILE A 121 -12.07 -8.27 18.06
C ILE A 121 -12.96 -9.07 17.08
N ALA A 122 -12.51 -9.25 15.84
CA ALA A 122 -13.28 -10.01 14.84
C ALA A 122 -13.45 -11.50 15.20
N ASN A 123 -12.54 -12.07 15.98
CA ASN A 123 -12.64 -13.45 16.45
C ASN A 123 -13.57 -13.60 17.67
N GLU A 124 -13.80 -12.52 18.43
CA GLU A 124 -14.69 -12.49 19.59
C GLU A 124 -16.16 -12.25 19.19
N GLU A 125 -16.43 -11.50 18.13
CA GLU A 125 -17.80 -11.28 17.61
C GLU A 125 -18.40 -12.51 16.88
N GLN A 126 -17.61 -13.57 16.70
CA GLN A 126 -18.04 -14.83 16.05
C GLN A 126 -18.19 -16.00 17.04
N GLN A 127 -18.22 -15.70 18.34
CA GLN A 127 -18.52 -16.64 19.43
C GLN A 127 -19.81 -16.22 20.13
#